data_AF-A0A6I9SPQ4-F1
#
_entry.id   AF-A0A6I9SPQ4-F1
#
_cell.length_a   1.000
_cell.length_b   1.000
_cell.length_c   1.000
_cell.angle_alpha   90.00
_cell.angle_beta   90.00
_cell.angle_gamma   90.00
#
_symmetry.space_group_name_H-M   'P 1'
#
loop_
_entity.id
_entity.type
_entity.pdbx_description
1 polymer ?
#
loop_
_entity_poly.entity_id
_entity_poly.type
_entity_poly.pdbx_seq_one_letter_code
_entity_poly.pdbx_strand_id
1 'polypeptide(L)'
;MKRVPDPFDDEEDVNPFATAAGTDSKPRLPTLPSQPLGFGNKHDATVNVPLDARNDIKKTERELAAWEEELKKREKDIQRREDVMTRAGVMIEEKNWPPFFPIIHHDIVKEIPIHAQRLQYLAFASWLGIVLCLLWNVIAVFVCWIKGGGVKIFFLATIYAMLGCPLSYVLWYKPLYNAMRTDSAVKFGWFFLCYLIHTGFCTLAAIAPPIVFQGKSLTGILAAIDTFSDHVLVGIFYLIGSGFFCLETLISLWVLQKVYMYFRGHK
;
A
#
# COMPACT_ATOMS: atom_id res chain seq x y z
N MET A 1 26.18 -20.01 -59.92
CA MET A 1 24.76 -20.12 -60.28
C MET A 1 23.96 -19.97 -58.98
N LYS A 2 23.11 -18.95 -58.91
CA LYS A 2 22.28 -18.59 -57.75
C LYS A 2 21.34 -19.74 -57.37
N ARG A 3 21.10 -19.93 -56.07
CA ARG A 3 19.78 -20.38 -55.60
C ARG A 3 19.33 -19.41 -54.51
N VAL A 4 18.23 -18.72 -54.81
CA VAL A 4 17.52 -17.78 -53.94
C VAL A 4 16.80 -18.61 -52.87
N PRO A 5 16.78 -18.21 -51.58
CA PRO A 5 15.90 -18.83 -50.59
C PRO A 5 14.44 -18.52 -50.92
N ASP A 6 13.58 -19.54 -50.91
CA ASP A 6 12.13 -19.39 -51.11
C ASP A 6 11.51 -18.60 -49.94
N PRO A 7 10.53 -17.70 -50.20
CA PRO A 7 10.04 -16.73 -49.23
C PRO A 7 8.72 -17.14 -48.54
N PHE A 8 8.56 -18.43 -48.24
CA PHE A 8 7.41 -18.96 -47.49
C PHE A 8 7.91 -19.79 -46.32
N ASP A 9 8.52 -19.09 -45.37
CA ASP A 9 8.91 -19.59 -44.05
C ASP A 9 7.82 -19.12 -43.09
N ASP A 10 6.61 -19.68 -43.24
CA ASP A 10 5.46 -19.35 -42.40
C ASP A 10 4.74 -20.65 -41.98
N GLU A 11 4.49 -20.74 -40.67
CA GLU A 11 3.58 -21.65 -39.95
C GLU A 11 4.17 -22.97 -39.39
N GLU A 12 5.03 -22.84 -38.37
CA GLU A 12 5.21 -23.85 -37.33
C GLU A 12 3.96 -23.92 -36.41
N ASP A 13 3.09 -24.90 -36.64
CA ASP A 13 2.08 -25.34 -35.67
C ASP A 13 2.75 -26.15 -34.54
N VAL A 14 3.27 -25.44 -33.52
CA VAL A 14 3.85 -26.05 -32.32
C VAL A 14 2.88 -25.99 -31.14
N ASN A 15 2.27 -27.15 -30.85
CA ASN A 15 1.35 -27.38 -29.74
C ASN A 15 2.10 -27.35 -28.38
N PRO A 16 1.77 -26.42 -27.44
CA PRO A 16 2.59 -26.12 -26.26
C PRO A 16 2.45 -27.08 -25.06
N PHE A 17 1.85 -28.27 -25.21
CA PHE A 17 1.60 -29.19 -24.08
C PHE A 17 2.32 -30.55 -24.14
N ALA A 18 3.33 -30.71 -25.00
CA ALA A 18 4.16 -31.92 -25.01
C ALA A 18 5.29 -31.88 -23.96
N THR A 19 4.95 -32.36 -22.75
CA THR A 19 5.72 -33.25 -21.86
C THR A 19 7.17 -32.92 -21.41
N ALA A 20 7.24 -32.54 -20.13
CA ALA A 20 8.10 -33.02 -19.02
C ALA A 20 9.66 -32.93 -19.06
N ALA A 21 10.23 -32.31 -18.02
CA ALA A 21 10.90 -32.98 -16.88
C ALA A 21 12.07 -32.14 -16.28
N GLY A 22 12.20 -32.14 -14.94
CA GLY A 22 13.40 -31.70 -14.20
C GLY A 22 13.15 -30.60 -13.16
N THR A 23 12.71 -30.92 -11.93
CA THR A 23 13.48 -31.21 -10.68
C THR A 23 13.52 -30.05 -9.68
N ASP A 24 13.11 -30.38 -8.45
CA ASP A 24 13.40 -29.79 -7.13
C ASP A 24 12.54 -28.66 -6.48
N SER A 25 11.58 -29.14 -5.67
CA SER A 25 11.51 -28.99 -4.20
C SER A 25 11.18 -27.61 -3.55
N LYS A 26 9.90 -27.42 -3.18
CA LYS A 26 9.42 -26.57 -2.05
C LYS A 26 8.34 -27.30 -1.22
N PRO A 27 8.16 -26.99 0.09
CA PRO A 27 7.51 -27.89 1.06
C PRO A 27 6.01 -27.64 1.31
N ARG A 28 5.26 -28.75 1.31
CA ARG A 28 4.30 -29.30 2.31
C ARG A 28 3.26 -28.40 3.00
N LEU A 29 1.98 -28.70 2.74
CA LEU A 29 0.83 -28.68 3.68
C LEU A 29 -0.14 -29.84 3.31
N PRO A 30 -0.94 -30.36 4.27
CA PRO A 30 -1.29 -31.79 4.36
C PRO A 30 -2.43 -32.29 3.45
N THR A 31 -2.26 -33.55 3.04
CA THR A 31 -3.07 -34.36 2.13
C THR A 31 -4.20 -35.09 2.87
N LEU A 32 -5.43 -35.04 2.36
CA LEU A 32 -6.53 -35.96 2.70
C LEU A 32 -6.41 -37.23 1.84
N PRO A 33 -6.72 -38.43 2.37
CA PRO A 33 -6.39 -39.70 1.74
C PRO A 33 -7.29 -39.99 0.53
N SER A 34 -6.62 -40.36 -0.56
CA SER A 34 -7.18 -40.93 -1.78
C SER A 34 -7.67 -42.37 -1.55
N GLN A 35 -8.82 -42.72 -2.14
CA GLN A 35 -9.27 -44.11 -2.26
C GLN A 35 -9.19 -44.53 -3.74
N PRO A 36 -8.60 -45.71 -4.06
CA PRO A 36 -8.26 -46.06 -5.44
C PRO A 36 -9.40 -46.79 -6.18
N LEU A 37 -9.60 -46.33 -7.42
CA LEU A 37 -9.77 -47.06 -8.68
C LEU A 37 -10.18 -48.55 -8.63
N GLY A 38 -11.23 -48.88 -9.40
CA GLY A 38 -11.50 -50.26 -9.80
C GLY A 38 -12.62 -50.43 -10.83
N PHE A 39 -12.25 -50.29 -12.11
CA PHE A 39 -12.85 -50.94 -13.29
C PHE A 39 -14.29 -50.62 -13.74
N GLY A 40 -14.38 -50.17 -15.00
CA GLY A 40 -15.58 -50.34 -15.80
C GLY A 40 -15.28 -50.17 -17.30
N ASN A 41 -15.01 -51.26 -18.00
CA ASN A 41 -15.64 -51.45 -19.31
C ASN A 41 -15.61 -52.92 -19.76
N LYS A 42 -16.77 -53.60 -19.67
CA LYS A 42 -17.58 -54.01 -20.83
C LYS A 42 -18.60 -55.11 -20.44
N HIS A 43 -19.72 -55.07 -21.17
CA HIS A 43 -20.78 -56.08 -21.35
C HIS A 43 -21.94 -56.12 -20.34
N ASP A 44 -23.06 -55.56 -20.81
CA ASP A 44 -24.37 -56.22 -20.95
C ASP A 44 -25.02 -56.86 -19.70
N ALA A 45 -26.02 -56.18 -19.14
CA ALA A 45 -27.27 -56.76 -18.61
C ALA A 45 -28.08 -55.72 -17.81
N THR A 46 -29.32 -55.50 -18.24
CA THR A 46 -30.53 -55.11 -17.49
C THR A 46 -30.42 -54.63 -16.02
N VAL A 47 -31.02 -53.45 -15.79
CA VAL A 47 -31.85 -53.08 -14.62
C VAL A 47 -31.15 -52.98 -13.25
N ASN A 48 -30.97 -51.74 -12.79
CA ASN A 48 -31.34 -51.17 -11.47
C ASN A 48 -30.44 -49.96 -11.15
N VAL A 49 -30.93 -48.74 -11.43
CA VAL A 49 -30.30 -47.50 -10.92
C VAL A 49 -30.43 -47.50 -9.39
N PRO A 50 -29.35 -47.36 -8.60
CA PRO A 50 -29.46 -47.43 -7.15
C PRO A 50 -30.28 -46.24 -6.63
N LEU A 51 -31.29 -46.52 -5.80
CA LEU A 51 -32.08 -45.49 -5.12
C LEU A 51 -31.23 -44.56 -4.23
N ASP A 52 -30.00 -44.97 -3.88
CA ASP A 52 -29.10 -44.20 -3.02
C ASP A 52 -28.70 -42.84 -3.61
N ALA A 53 -28.33 -42.79 -4.90
CA ALA A 53 -27.94 -41.53 -5.54
C ALA A 53 -29.10 -40.50 -5.56
N ARG A 54 -30.35 -40.96 -5.63
CA ARG A 54 -31.54 -40.08 -5.59
C ARG A 54 -31.84 -39.58 -4.18
N ASN A 55 -31.52 -40.35 -3.15
CA ASN A 55 -31.64 -39.92 -1.76
C ASN A 55 -30.55 -38.92 -1.40
N ASP A 56 -29.33 -39.12 -1.92
CA ASP A 56 -28.22 -38.17 -1.76
C ASP A 56 -28.51 -36.84 -2.47
N ILE A 57 -28.99 -36.86 -3.72
CA ILE A 57 -29.40 -35.63 -4.43
C ILE A 57 -30.50 -34.90 -3.65
N LYS A 58 -31.52 -35.61 -3.17
CA LYS A 58 -32.59 -35.00 -2.34
C LYS A 58 -32.08 -34.45 -1.02
N LYS A 59 -31.02 -35.02 -0.45
CA LYS A 59 -30.38 -34.52 0.76
C LYS A 59 -29.57 -33.25 0.45
N THR A 60 -28.81 -33.24 -0.64
CA THR A 60 -28.08 -32.06 -1.12
C THR A 60 -29.02 -30.91 -1.49
N GLU A 61 -30.17 -31.18 -2.11
CA GLU A 61 -31.21 -30.17 -2.38
C GLU A 61 -31.76 -29.53 -1.09
N ARG A 62 -31.95 -30.33 -0.04
CA ARG A 62 -32.41 -29.82 1.27
C ARG A 62 -31.32 -29.03 1.99
N GLU A 63 -30.07 -29.45 1.88
CA GLU A 63 -28.93 -28.72 2.42
C GLU A 63 -28.72 -27.39 1.70
N LEU A 64 -28.79 -27.37 0.36
CA LEU A 64 -28.76 -26.15 -0.45
C LEU A 64 -29.89 -25.18 -0.08
N ALA A 65 -31.12 -25.69 0.06
CA ALA A 65 -32.25 -24.86 0.50
C ALA A 65 -32.04 -24.26 1.90
N ALA A 66 -31.43 -25.01 2.82
CA ALA A 66 -31.09 -24.51 4.16
C ALA A 66 -29.99 -23.42 4.11
N TRP A 67 -28.99 -23.59 3.24
CA TRP A 67 -27.95 -22.58 3.01
C TRP A 67 -28.51 -21.30 2.36
N GLU A 68 -29.44 -21.43 1.41
CA GLU A 68 -30.13 -20.29 0.79
C GLU A 68 -30.94 -19.48 1.81
N GLU A 69 -31.63 -20.17 2.73
CA GLU A 69 -32.37 -19.50 3.82
C GLU A 69 -31.42 -18.79 4.80
N GLU A 70 -30.27 -19.39 5.11
CA GLU A 70 -29.26 -18.76 5.96
C GLU A 70 -28.64 -17.53 5.29
N LEU A 71 -28.29 -17.61 4.00
CA LEU A 71 -27.79 -16.48 3.23
C LEU A 71 -28.80 -15.34 3.17
N LYS A 72 -30.08 -15.64 2.93
CA LYS A 72 -31.15 -14.64 2.88
C LYS A 72 -31.39 -13.97 4.23
N LYS A 73 -31.15 -14.67 5.35
CA LYS A 73 -31.17 -14.05 6.69
C LYS A 73 -29.96 -13.12 6.89
N ARG A 74 -28.76 -13.54 6.48
CA ARG A 74 -27.56 -12.71 6.58
C ARG A 74 -27.65 -11.47 5.69
N GLU A 75 -28.17 -11.59 4.48
CA GLU A 75 -28.42 -10.44 3.59
C GLU A 75 -29.39 -9.44 4.22
N LYS A 76 -30.47 -9.90 4.85
CA LYS A 76 -31.41 -9.00 5.55
C LYS A 76 -30.79 -8.32 6.76
N ASP A 77 -29.93 -9.00 7.50
CA ASP A 77 -29.21 -8.41 8.63
C ASP A 77 -28.14 -7.41 8.18
N ILE A 78 -27.48 -7.68 7.03
CA ILE A 78 -26.56 -6.74 6.39
C ILE A 78 -27.33 -5.51 5.89
N GLN A 79 -28.44 -5.70 5.16
CA GLN A 79 -29.28 -4.63 4.65
C GLN A 79 -29.85 -3.75 5.77
N ARG A 80 -30.26 -4.33 6.90
CA ARG A 80 -30.70 -3.56 8.07
C ARG A 80 -29.56 -2.75 8.69
N ARG A 81 -28.34 -3.31 8.73
CA ARG A 81 -27.15 -2.57 9.20
C ARG A 81 -26.79 -1.46 8.22
N GLU A 82 -26.89 -1.69 6.92
CA GLU A 82 -26.68 -0.71 5.85
C GLU A 82 -27.72 0.41 5.90
N ASP A 83 -29.00 0.11 6.11
CA ASP A 83 -30.07 1.10 6.23
C ASP A 83 -29.93 1.96 7.49
N VAL A 84 -29.57 1.35 8.63
CA VAL A 84 -29.28 2.07 9.89
C VAL A 84 -28.04 2.96 9.73
N MET A 85 -27.03 2.49 9.00
CA MET A 85 -25.79 3.24 8.74
C MET A 85 -25.96 4.36 7.71
N THR A 86 -26.80 4.14 6.69
CA THR A 86 -27.19 5.13 5.66
C THR A 86 -28.01 6.25 6.30
N ARG A 87 -28.94 5.89 7.20
CA ARG A 87 -29.73 6.86 7.97
C ARG A 87 -28.90 7.63 9.01
N ALA A 88 -27.78 7.06 9.46
CA ALA A 88 -26.82 7.69 10.37
C ALA A 88 -25.76 8.57 9.66
N GLY A 89 -25.76 8.66 8.33
CA GLY A 89 -24.81 9.48 7.57
C GLY A 89 -23.36 9.00 7.63
N VAL A 90 -23.13 7.74 8.04
CA VAL A 90 -21.80 7.11 8.05
C VAL A 90 -21.69 6.26 6.79
N MET A 91 -21.12 6.82 5.72
CA MET A 91 -20.72 6.07 4.54
C MET A 91 -19.69 5.01 4.97
N ILE A 92 -20.04 3.72 4.84
CA ILE A 92 -19.10 2.60 5.04
C ILE A 92 -18.15 2.55 3.84
N GLU A 93 -16.87 2.64 4.18
CA GLU A 93 -15.67 2.36 3.41
C GLU A 93 -15.74 0.95 2.78
N GLU A 94 -15.82 0.87 1.45
CA GLU A 94 -15.78 -0.42 0.72
C GLU A 94 -14.35 -0.98 0.78
N LYS A 95 -14.15 -2.06 1.54
CA LYS A 95 -12.82 -2.60 1.83
C LYS A 95 -12.27 -3.48 0.69
N ASN A 96 -11.15 -3.01 0.12
CA ASN A 96 -10.06 -3.63 -0.65
C ASN A 96 -10.15 -5.11 -1.09
N TRP A 97 -10.03 -5.32 -2.41
CA TRP A 97 -9.51 -6.53 -3.06
C TRP A 97 -8.22 -6.11 -3.81
N PRO A 98 -7.01 -6.74 -3.64
CA PRO A 98 -6.61 -7.87 -2.80
C PRO A 98 -5.78 -7.50 -1.54
N PRO A 99 -5.65 -8.42 -0.56
CA PRO A 99 -5.27 -8.15 0.84
C PRO A 99 -3.80 -7.84 1.15
N PHE A 100 -2.90 -7.74 0.16
CA PHE A 100 -1.47 -7.47 0.39
C PHE A 100 -1.06 -5.99 0.19
N PHE A 101 -1.99 -5.11 -0.19
CA PHE A 101 -1.76 -3.66 -0.25
C PHE A 101 -2.78 -2.87 0.59
N PRO A 102 -2.63 -2.87 1.93
CA PRO A 102 -3.48 -2.07 2.81
C PRO A 102 -3.00 -0.60 2.91
N ILE A 103 -2.75 0.09 1.78
CA ILE A 103 -2.24 1.48 1.80
C ILE A 103 -2.92 2.42 0.78
N ILE A 104 -3.67 1.95 -0.22
CA ILE A 104 -4.28 2.86 -1.21
C ILE A 104 -5.68 2.40 -1.62
N HIS A 105 -6.68 2.69 -0.79
CA HIS A 105 -7.98 3.09 -1.32
C HIS A 105 -7.92 4.62 -1.46
N HIS A 106 -7.85 5.09 -2.69
CA HIS A 106 -7.81 6.51 -3.01
C HIS A 106 -8.79 6.81 -4.14
N ASP A 107 -10.05 6.45 -3.93
CA ASP A 107 -11.15 6.99 -4.73
C ASP A 107 -11.48 8.41 -4.25
N ILE A 108 -10.48 9.31 -4.31
CA ILE A 108 -10.67 10.76 -4.12
C ILE A 108 -11.84 11.27 -4.96
N VAL A 109 -12.00 10.71 -6.16
CA VAL A 109 -13.01 11.10 -7.15
C VAL A 109 -14.43 10.85 -6.63
N LYS A 110 -14.64 9.82 -5.82
CA LYS A 110 -15.97 9.39 -5.35
C LYS A 110 -16.34 9.93 -3.96
N GLU A 111 -15.35 10.17 -3.09
CA GLU A 111 -15.60 10.49 -1.67
C GLU A 111 -15.39 11.95 -1.27
N ILE A 112 -14.66 12.74 -2.06
CA ILE A 112 -14.33 14.14 -1.74
C ILE A 112 -14.93 15.06 -2.81
N PRO A 113 -15.57 16.19 -2.44
CA PRO A 113 -16.09 17.14 -3.42
C PRO A 113 -14.98 17.65 -4.35
N ILE A 114 -15.24 17.80 -5.66
CA ILE A 114 -14.23 18.17 -6.70
C ILE A 114 -13.33 19.36 -6.30
N HIS A 115 -13.83 20.31 -5.50
CA HIS A 115 -13.07 21.46 -5.01
C HIS A 115 -12.03 21.12 -3.93
N ALA A 116 -12.30 20.11 -3.09
CA ALA A 116 -11.45 19.63 -2.01
C ALA A 116 -10.43 18.57 -2.46
N GLN A 117 -10.70 17.88 -3.57
CA GLN A 117 -9.84 16.81 -4.12
C GLN A 117 -8.42 17.28 -4.39
N ARG A 118 -8.26 18.48 -4.97
CA ARG A 118 -6.93 19.05 -5.28
C ARG A 118 -6.08 19.23 -4.03
N LEU A 119 -6.67 19.66 -2.92
CA LEU A 119 -5.96 19.82 -1.64
C LEU A 119 -5.52 18.48 -1.07
N GLN A 120 -6.37 17.45 -1.18
CA GLN A 120 -6.05 16.11 -0.73
C GLN A 120 -4.93 15.48 -1.57
N TYR A 121 -4.92 15.67 -2.90
CA TYR A 121 -3.80 15.23 -3.75
C TYR A 121 -2.49 15.93 -3.39
N LEU A 122 -2.54 17.22 -3.06
CA LEU A 122 -1.36 17.96 -2.61
C LEU A 122 -0.84 17.46 -1.26
N ALA A 123 -1.75 17.20 -0.32
CA ALA A 123 -1.42 16.60 0.97
C ALA A 123 -0.91 15.15 0.83
N PHE A 124 -1.43 14.39 -0.13
CA PHE A 124 -0.88 13.08 -0.47
C PHE A 124 0.52 13.18 -1.07
N ALA A 125 0.76 14.17 -1.93
CA ALA A 125 2.08 14.41 -2.51
C ALA A 125 3.12 14.78 -1.44
N SER A 126 2.79 15.62 -0.45
CA SER A 126 3.70 15.90 0.68
C SER A 126 3.90 14.67 1.57
N TRP A 127 2.87 13.85 1.77
CA TRP A 127 3.02 12.59 2.50
C TRP A 127 3.99 11.62 1.78
N LEU A 128 3.87 11.49 0.46
CA LEU A 128 4.81 10.70 -0.34
C LEU A 128 6.21 11.31 -0.31
N GLY A 129 6.30 12.64 -0.32
CA GLY A 129 7.55 13.38 -0.23
C GLY A 129 8.32 13.11 1.06
N ILE A 130 7.66 13.11 2.23
CA ILE A 130 8.32 12.74 3.49
C ILE A 130 8.76 11.26 3.51
N VAL A 131 7.96 10.34 2.95
CA VAL A 131 8.36 8.93 2.83
C VAL A 131 9.62 8.81 1.97
N LEU A 132 9.66 9.49 0.83
CA LEU A 132 10.82 9.53 -0.05
C LEU A 132 12.05 10.14 0.65
N CYS A 133 11.88 11.24 1.40
CA CYS A 133 12.96 11.86 2.17
C CYS A 133 13.55 10.89 3.20
N LEU A 134 12.69 10.19 3.96
CA LEU A 134 13.12 9.23 4.98
C LEU A 134 13.78 8.00 4.37
N LEU A 135 13.28 7.50 3.23
CA LEU A 135 13.90 6.40 2.50
C LEU A 135 15.29 6.79 1.98
N TRP A 136 15.41 7.97 1.37
CA TRP A 136 16.70 8.48 0.93
C TRP A 136 17.67 8.67 2.10
N ASN A 137 17.17 9.15 3.24
CA ASN A 137 17.97 9.29 4.46
C ASN A 137 18.56 7.95 4.91
N VAL A 138 17.78 6.87 4.91
CA VAL A 138 18.29 5.52 5.23
C VAL A 138 19.36 5.08 4.23
N ILE A 139 19.17 5.31 2.94
CA ILE A 139 20.16 4.97 1.90
C ILE A 139 21.47 5.74 2.11
N ALA A 140 21.40 7.05 2.32
CA ALA A 140 22.57 7.89 2.52
C ALA A 140 23.35 7.48 3.79
N VAL A 141 22.65 7.23 4.89
CA VAL A 141 23.26 6.78 6.15
C VAL A 141 23.82 5.35 6.01
N PHE A 142 23.18 4.48 5.22
CA PHE A 142 23.71 3.16 4.90
C PHE A 142 25.04 3.23 4.14
N VAL A 143 25.16 4.15 3.16
CA VAL A 143 26.44 4.41 2.46
C VAL A 143 27.49 4.96 3.43
N CYS A 144 27.10 5.85 4.36
CA CYS A 144 27.98 6.33 5.43
C CYS A 144 28.46 5.18 6.32
N TRP A 145 27.57 4.27 6.68
CA TRP A 145 27.90 3.09 7.50
C TRP A 145 28.90 2.16 6.82
N ILE A 146 28.72 1.84 5.54
CA ILE A 146 29.67 1.02 4.76
C ILE A 146 31.07 1.65 4.72
N LYS A 147 31.15 2.98 4.72
CA LYS A 147 32.41 3.73 4.72
C LYS A 147 33.05 3.92 6.09
N GLY A 148 32.58 3.21 7.12
CA GLY A 148 33.12 3.28 8.47
C GLY A 148 32.38 4.23 9.40
N GLY A 149 31.21 4.73 8.99
CA GLY A 149 30.28 5.47 9.86
C GLY A 149 29.78 4.59 11.01
N GLY A 150 29.44 5.22 12.15
CA GLY A 150 29.01 4.48 13.34
C GLY A 150 27.68 3.73 13.15
N VAL A 151 27.56 2.51 13.66
CA VAL A 151 26.30 1.73 13.56
C VAL A 151 25.09 2.45 14.21
N LYS A 152 25.35 3.28 15.23
CA LYS A 152 24.31 4.04 15.94
C LYS A 152 23.54 5.00 15.02
N ILE A 153 24.21 5.65 14.06
CA ILE A 153 23.55 6.59 13.13
C ILE A 153 22.61 5.85 12.18
N PHE A 154 22.99 4.63 11.75
CA PHE A 154 22.15 3.78 10.91
C PHE A 154 20.87 3.31 11.63
N PHE A 155 20.99 2.85 12.88
CA PHE A 155 19.81 2.48 13.67
C PHE A 155 18.87 3.67 13.89
N LEU A 156 19.41 4.86 14.20
CA LEU A 156 18.60 6.08 14.35
C LEU A 156 17.87 6.45 13.06
N ALA A 157 18.56 6.43 11.91
CA ALA A 157 17.96 6.71 10.61
C ALA A 157 16.82 5.72 10.27
N THR A 158 17.02 4.44 10.59
CA THR A 158 16.02 3.39 10.40
C THR A 158 14.81 3.60 11.31
N ILE A 159 15.02 3.96 12.57
CA ILE A 159 13.94 4.27 13.52
C ILE A 159 13.14 5.48 13.02
N TYR A 160 13.79 6.52 12.50
CA TYR A 160 13.10 7.67 11.91
C TYR A 160 12.25 7.30 10.71
N ALA A 161 12.72 6.41 9.83
CA ALA A 161 11.91 5.91 8.71
C ALA A 161 10.71 5.09 9.19
N MET A 162 10.94 4.16 10.13
CA MET A 162 9.91 3.26 10.65
C MET A 162 8.83 3.96 11.48
N LEU A 163 9.19 4.97 12.27
CA LEU A 163 8.23 5.77 13.04
C LEU A 163 7.66 6.93 12.22
N GLY A 164 8.46 7.56 11.37
CA GLY A 164 8.05 8.75 10.61
C GLY A 164 6.94 8.45 9.60
N CYS A 165 6.97 7.29 8.94
CA CYS A 165 5.91 6.89 8.00
C CYS A 165 4.52 6.71 8.67
N PRO A 166 4.36 5.86 9.72
CA PRO A 166 3.06 5.71 10.38
C PRO A 166 2.66 6.96 11.16
N LEU A 167 3.61 7.68 11.75
CA LEU A 167 3.32 8.88 12.54
C LEU A 167 2.79 10.01 11.65
N SER A 168 3.39 10.26 10.49
CA SER A 168 2.90 11.27 9.54
C SER A 168 1.48 10.96 9.04
N TYR A 169 1.20 9.68 8.76
CA TYR A 169 -0.12 9.23 8.33
C TYR A 169 -1.20 9.49 9.41
N VAL A 170 -0.93 9.11 10.66
CA VAL A 170 -1.90 9.23 11.76
C VAL A 170 -2.04 10.67 12.26
N LEU A 171 -0.94 11.43 12.34
CA LEU A 171 -0.96 12.76 12.94
C LEU A 171 -1.63 13.81 12.08
N TRP A 172 -1.45 13.77 10.75
CA TRP A 172 -1.96 14.85 9.90
C TRP A 172 -2.71 14.36 8.66
N TYR A 173 -2.30 13.27 8.01
CA TYR A 173 -3.01 12.80 6.80
C TYR A 173 -4.43 12.34 7.11
N LYS A 174 -4.59 11.46 8.10
CA LYS A 174 -5.91 10.94 8.51
C LYS A 174 -6.82 12.04 9.10
N PRO A 175 -6.34 12.94 9.98
CA PRO A 175 -7.13 14.08 10.44
C PRO A 175 -7.55 15.02 9.30
N LEU A 176 -6.67 15.27 8.32
CA LEU A 176 -7.01 16.09 7.15
C LEU A 176 -8.14 15.44 6.35
N TYR A 177 -8.00 14.17 5.99
CA TYR A 177 -9.03 13.44 5.25
C TYR A 177 -10.40 13.51 5.97
N ASN A 178 -10.40 13.29 7.28
CA ASN A 178 -11.61 13.41 8.10
C ASN A 178 -12.15 14.85 8.18
N ALA A 179 -11.27 15.87 8.20
CA ALA A 179 -11.66 17.27 8.18
C ALA A 179 -12.37 17.63 6.88
N MET A 180 -11.80 17.22 5.73
CA MET A 180 -12.40 17.46 4.41
C MET A 180 -13.79 16.82 4.27
N ARG A 181 -14.01 15.64 4.89
CA ARG A 181 -15.30 14.94 4.83
C ARG A 181 -16.38 15.51 5.76
N THR A 182 -15.99 16.04 6.92
CA THR A 182 -16.95 16.45 7.97
C THR A 182 -17.06 17.96 8.17
N ASP A 183 -16.35 18.75 7.35
CA ASP A 183 -16.25 20.22 7.40
C ASP A 183 -16.03 20.79 8.81
N SER A 184 -15.34 20.02 9.66
CA SER A 184 -15.21 20.34 11.09
C SER A 184 -13.98 21.23 11.33
N ALA A 185 -14.21 22.45 11.79
CA ALA A 185 -13.14 23.41 12.10
C ALA A 185 -12.14 22.89 13.16
N VAL A 186 -12.59 22.07 14.12
CA VAL A 186 -11.71 21.49 15.15
C VAL A 186 -10.72 20.50 14.52
N LYS A 187 -11.18 19.68 13.56
CA LYS A 187 -10.31 18.73 12.85
C LYS A 187 -9.32 19.45 11.93
N PHE A 188 -9.74 20.54 11.28
CA PHE A 188 -8.82 21.43 10.57
C PHE A 188 -7.76 22.04 11.50
N GLY A 189 -8.16 22.52 12.68
CA GLY A 189 -7.23 23.05 13.68
C GLY A 189 -6.17 22.02 14.12
N TRP A 190 -6.60 20.78 14.40
CA TRP A 190 -5.69 19.69 14.73
C TRP A 190 -4.72 19.37 13.59
N PHE A 191 -5.23 19.32 12.34
CA PHE A 191 -4.38 19.18 11.16
C PHE A 191 -3.30 20.27 11.10
N PHE A 192 -3.68 21.55 11.22
CA PHE A 192 -2.72 22.66 11.16
C PHE A 192 -1.63 22.53 12.23
N LEU A 193 -2.00 22.18 13.46
CA LEU A 193 -1.05 21.99 14.56
C LEU A 193 -0.04 20.87 14.24
N CYS A 194 -0.52 19.69 13.87
CA CYS A 194 0.35 18.55 13.56
C CYS A 194 1.18 18.79 12.28
N TYR A 195 0.60 19.46 11.29
CA TYR A 195 1.29 19.78 10.03
C TYR A 195 2.37 20.85 10.22
N LEU A 196 2.19 21.81 11.13
CA LEU A 196 3.23 22.75 11.53
C LEU A 196 4.40 22.04 12.24
N ILE A 197 4.12 21.10 13.13
CA ILE A 197 5.16 20.27 13.77
C ILE A 197 5.91 19.46 12.71
N HIS A 198 5.20 18.86 11.76
CA HIS A 198 5.81 18.14 10.63
C HIS A 198 6.69 19.05 9.77
N THR A 199 6.22 20.24 9.43
CA THR A 199 6.98 21.24 8.66
C THR A 199 8.23 21.68 9.43
N GLY A 200 8.10 21.90 10.74
CA GLY A 200 9.23 22.21 11.63
C GLY A 200 10.24 21.07 11.69
N PHE A 201 9.79 19.82 11.78
CA PHE A 201 10.65 18.65 11.70
C PHE A 201 11.40 18.58 10.37
N CYS A 202 10.74 18.80 9.23
CA CYS A 202 11.39 18.81 7.92
C CYS A 202 12.43 19.93 7.81
N THR A 203 12.14 21.11 8.36
CA THR A 203 13.09 22.24 8.41
C THR A 203 14.32 21.89 9.26
N LEU A 204 14.10 21.30 10.44
CA LEU A 204 15.19 20.86 11.32
C LEU A 204 16.01 19.73 10.68
N ALA A 205 15.37 18.82 9.95
CA ALA A 205 16.04 17.75 9.22
C ALA A 205 16.86 18.29 8.03
N ALA A 206 16.38 19.33 7.33
CA ALA A 206 17.10 19.99 6.25
C ALA A 206 18.40 20.65 6.73
N ILE A 207 18.39 21.22 7.94
CA ILE A 207 19.57 21.84 8.56
C ILE A 207 20.46 20.77 9.23
N ALA A 208 19.84 19.80 9.91
CA ALA A 208 20.44 18.81 10.81
C ALA A 208 21.43 19.41 11.81
N PRO A 209 20.98 20.29 12.73
CA PRO A 209 21.86 20.84 13.75
C PRO A 209 22.42 19.72 14.65
N PRO A 210 23.74 19.71 14.92
CA PRO A 210 24.42 18.62 15.63
C PRO A 210 24.00 18.46 17.10
N ILE A 211 23.21 19.41 17.62
CA ILE A 211 22.70 19.41 19.00
C ILE A 211 21.48 18.48 19.14
N VAL A 212 20.64 18.39 18.11
CA VAL A 212 19.34 17.70 18.18
C VAL A 212 19.45 16.27 17.64
N PHE A 213 20.32 16.07 16.65
CA PHE A 213 20.57 14.78 16.03
C PHE A 213 22.04 14.44 16.26
N GLN A 214 22.35 13.24 16.75
CA GLN A 214 23.72 12.76 16.79
C GLN A 214 24.30 12.92 15.37
N GLY A 215 25.19 13.90 15.18
CA GLY A 215 25.30 14.84 14.04
C GLY A 215 25.30 14.35 12.59
N LYS A 216 25.05 13.06 12.32
CA LYS A 216 25.03 12.43 11.01
C LYS A 216 23.82 11.51 10.78
N SER A 217 22.85 11.43 11.71
CA SER A 217 21.67 10.55 11.56
C SER A 217 20.60 11.08 10.59
N LEU A 218 20.63 12.37 10.28
CA LEU A 218 19.81 13.00 9.25
C LEU A 218 20.69 13.66 8.17
N THR A 219 20.28 13.54 6.92
CA THR A 219 20.94 14.15 5.75
C THR A 219 20.65 15.65 5.62
N GLY A 220 20.99 16.43 6.64
CA GLY A 220 20.91 17.89 6.56
C GLY A 220 22.18 18.53 6.00
N ILE A 221 22.10 19.82 5.67
CA ILE A 221 23.19 20.58 5.05
C ILE A 221 24.45 20.58 5.93
N LEU A 222 24.30 20.69 7.27
CA LEU A 222 25.43 20.70 8.19
C LEU A 222 26.11 19.32 8.27
N ALA A 223 25.31 18.25 8.31
CA ALA A 223 25.83 16.88 8.28
C ALA A 223 26.52 16.56 6.94
N ALA A 224 26.04 17.14 5.84
CA ALA A 224 26.67 17.01 4.53
C ALA A 224 28.08 17.64 4.53
N ILE A 225 28.19 18.90 4.99
CA ILE A 225 29.46 19.64 5.07
C ILE A 225 30.47 18.91 5.97
N ASP A 226 30.03 18.43 7.14
CA ASP A 226 30.89 17.69 8.06
C ASP A 226 31.46 16.41 7.40
N THR A 227 30.62 15.69 6.66
CA THR A 227 31.02 14.43 6.03
C THR A 227 31.80 14.60 4.72
N PHE A 228 31.74 15.78 4.08
CA PHE A 228 32.52 16.09 2.87
C PHE A 228 34.02 16.01 3.11
N SER A 229 34.47 16.37 4.30
CA SER A 229 35.89 16.36 4.69
C SER A 229 36.46 14.94 4.76
N ASP A 230 35.63 13.96 5.15
CA ASP A 230 36.03 12.57 5.27
C ASP A 230 35.84 11.81 3.96
N HIS A 231 34.64 11.90 3.38
CA HIS A 231 34.23 11.11 2.23
C HIS A 231 33.31 11.90 1.30
N VAL A 232 33.90 12.47 0.24
CA VAL A 232 33.19 13.26 -0.79
C VAL A 232 31.91 12.59 -1.28
N LEU A 233 31.94 11.28 -1.57
CA LEU A 233 30.75 10.55 -2.02
C LEU A 233 29.62 10.60 -0.99
N VAL A 234 29.92 10.39 0.30
CA VAL A 234 28.90 10.41 1.36
C VAL A 234 28.34 11.83 1.52
N GLY A 235 29.20 12.85 1.43
CA GLY A 235 28.79 14.25 1.38
C GLY A 235 27.78 14.54 0.26
N ILE A 236 28.00 14.02 -0.95
CA ILE A 236 27.07 14.17 -2.09
C ILE A 236 25.71 13.53 -1.77
N PHE A 237 25.68 12.31 -1.25
CA PHE A 237 24.42 11.65 -0.86
C PHE A 237 23.65 12.45 0.20
N TYR A 238 24.37 13.04 1.16
CA TYR A 238 23.78 13.89 2.20
C TYR A 238 23.27 15.22 1.63
N LEU A 239 23.93 15.83 0.64
CA LEU A 239 23.41 17.03 -0.03
C LEU A 239 22.12 16.75 -0.80
N ILE A 240 22.04 15.62 -1.51
CA ILE A 240 20.81 15.23 -2.21
C ILE A 240 19.67 15.08 -1.20
N GLY A 241 19.94 14.43 -0.06
CA GLY A 241 18.96 14.31 1.02
C GLY A 241 18.54 15.65 1.61
N SER A 242 19.48 16.59 1.80
CA SER A 242 19.18 17.95 2.25
C SER A 242 18.32 18.69 1.23
N GLY A 243 18.59 18.50 -0.07
CA GLY A 243 17.76 19.02 -1.16
C GLY A 243 16.32 18.49 -1.10
N PHE A 244 16.13 17.20 -0.83
CA PHE A 244 14.80 16.62 -0.66
C PHE A 244 14.07 17.19 0.56
N PHE A 245 14.73 17.33 1.72
CA PHE A 245 14.11 17.94 2.90
C PHE A 245 13.77 19.43 2.69
N CYS A 246 14.61 20.17 1.96
CA CYS A 246 14.32 21.54 1.56
C CYS A 246 13.09 21.61 0.63
N LEU A 247 13.05 20.77 -0.41
CA LEU A 247 11.92 20.70 -1.34
C LEU A 247 10.63 20.32 -0.61
N GLU A 248 10.69 19.33 0.28
CA GLU A 248 9.55 18.89 1.08
C GLU A 248 9.05 20.01 1.99
N THR A 249 9.95 20.76 2.61
CA THR A 249 9.58 21.93 3.43
C THR A 249 8.86 22.99 2.60
N LEU A 250 9.33 23.28 1.38
CA LEU A 250 8.69 24.24 0.48
C LEU A 250 7.31 23.78 0.02
N ILE A 251 7.19 22.51 -0.38
CA ILE A 251 5.90 21.91 -0.77
C ILE A 251 4.95 21.96 0.44
N SER A 252 5.41 21.57 1.62
CA SER A 252 4.61 21.59 2.83
C SER A 252 4.11 22.99 3.20
N LEU A 253 4.96 24.02 3.12
CA LEU A 253 4.52 25.41 3.33
C LEU A 253 3.46 25.83 2.30
N TRP A 254 3.62 25.42 1.04
CA TRP A 254 2.64 25.70 -0.01
C TRP A 254 1.30 24.98 0.21
N VAL A 255 1.32 23.70 0.60
CA VAL A 255 0.11 22.95 0.99
C VAL A 255 -0.59 23.63 2.17
N LEU A 256 0.17 24.02 3.19
CA LEU A 256 -0.35 24.71 4.37
C LEU A 256 -1.08 26.00 3.98
N GLN A 257 -0.49 26.82 3.10
CA GLN A 257 -1.13 28.03 2.57
C GLN A 257 -2.42 27.72 1.81
N LYS A 258 -2.43 26.69 0.97
CA LYS A 258 -3.62 26.30 0.19
C LYS A 258 -4.75 25.81 1.08
N VAL A 259 -4.45 24.99 2.09
CA VAL A 259 -5.45 24.50 3.06
C VAL A 259 -5.95 25.64 3.94
N TYR A 260 -5.07 26.58 4.33
CA TYR A 260 -5.47 27.76 5.09
C TYR A 260 -6.41 28.68 4.29
N MET A 261 -6.12 28.93 3.01
CA MET A 261 -6.99 29.71 2.13
C MET A 261 -8.35 29.03 1.93
N TYR A 262 -8.36 27.70 1.79
CA TYR A 262 -9.59 26.91 1.72
C TYR A 262 -10.43 27.05 2.99
N PHE A 263 -9.81 26.85 4.16
CA PHE A 263 -10.47 26.99 5.45
C PHE A 263 -11.04 28.39 5.69
N ARG A 264 -10.32 29.44 5.25
CA ARG A 264 -10.78 30.83 5.38
C ARG A 264 -11.88 31.19 4.36
N GLY A 265 -11.87 30.60 3.17
CA GLY A 265 -12.86 30.88 2.12
C GLY A 265 -14.24 30.25 2.36
N HIS A 266 -14.35 29.30 3.29
CA HIS A 266 -15.60 28.68 3.73
C HIS A 266 -16.26 29.41 4.93
N LYS A 267 -15.67 30.51 5.41
CA LYS A 267 -16.23 31.40 6.44
C LYS A 267 -16.76 32.68 5.81
#